data_AF-A0AA35SM26-F1
#
_entry.id   AF-A0AA35SM26-F1
#
_cell.length_a   1.000
_cell.length_b   1.000
_cell.length_c   1.000
_cell.angle_alpha   90.00
_cell.angle_beta   90.00
_cell.angle_gamma   90.00
#
_symmetry.space_group_name_H-M   'P 1'
#
loop_
_entity.id
_entity.type
_entity.pdbx_description
1 polymer ?
#
loop_
_entity_poly.entity_id
_entity_poly.type
_entity_poly.pdbx_seq_one_letter_code
_entity_poly.pdbx_strand_id
1 'polypeptide(L)' 'MNKQLTKLKSGDRVSPEECKKVTKAHTEAVRHWRKRKRMTTDIVNAILEGYPKSKKQLFEEVGIETDEDYGVSVPS' A
#
# COMPACT_ATOMS: atom_id res chain seq x y z
N MET A 1 36.62 -3.74 27.80
CA MET A 1 35.23 -3.29 27.60
C MET A 1 34.49 -4.33 26.75
N ASN A 2 33.34 -4.82 27.22
CA ASN A 2 32.58 -5.89 26.58
C ASN A 2 31.95 -5.39 25.26
N LYS A 3 32.53 -5.80 24.11
CA LYS A 3 32.08 -5.44 22.74
C LYS A 3 30.60 -5.74 22.47
N GLN A 4 30.02 -6.72 23.16
CA GLN A 4 28.60 -7.05 23.02
C GLN A 4 27.70 -6.01 23.69
N LEU A 5 28.12 -5.43 24.81
CA LEU A 5 27.35 -4.43 25.54
C LEU A 5 27.31 -3.09 24.80
N THR A 6 28.39 -2.73 24.10
CA THR A 6 28.44 -1.51 23.27
C THR A 6 27.56 -1.63 22.04
N LYS A 7 27.49 -2.81 21.42
CA LYS A 7 26.65 -3.08 20.24
C LYS A 7 25.15 -3.09 20.56
N LEU A 8 24.78 -3.55 21.76
CA LEU A 8 23.40 -3.50 22.25
C LEU A 8 22.94 -2.08 22.63
N LYS A 9 23.88 -1.22 23.08
CA LYS A 9 23.62 0.19 23.40
C LYS A 9 23.58 1.11 22.18
N SER A 10 24.14 0.70 21.04
CA SER A 10 24.21 1.54 19.82
C SER A 10 22.94 1.52 18.96
N GLY A 11 21.87 0.84 19.37
CA GLY A 11 20.57 0.90 18.71
C GLY A 11 20.43 0.06 17.43
N ASP A 12 21.53 -0.49 16.89
CA ASP A 12 21.54 -1.38 15.73
C ASP A 12 21.04 -2.79 16.10
N ARG A 13 19.72 -2.92 16.29
CA ARG A 13 19.04 -4.19 16.58
C ARG A 13 18.70 -5.00 15.34
N VAL A 14 18.83 -4.41 14.16
CA VAL A 14 18.45 -5.02 12.87
C VAL A 14 19.68 -5.12 11.99
N SER A 15 19.92 -6.30 11.42
CA SER A 15 21.03 -6.46 10.48
C SER A 15 20.77 -5.68 9.17
N PRO A 16 21.83 -5.23 8.47
CA PRO A 16 21.66 -4.58 7.17
C PRO A 16 20.91 -5.45 6.15
N GLU A 17 21.04 -6.77 6.25
CA GLU A 17 20.35 -7.73 5.38
C GLU A 17 18.85 -7.79 5.66
N GLU A 18 18.46 -7.85 6.93
CA GLU A 18 17.04 -7.80 7.34
C GLU A 18 16.41 -6.46 6.95
N CYS A 19 17.11 -5.34 7.15
CA CYS A 19 16.65 -4.02 6.73
C CYS A 19 16.41 -3.96 5.21
N LYS A 20 17.34 -4.47 4.41
CA LYS A 20 17.19 -4.56 2.94
C LYS A 20 16.00 -5.44 2.55
N LYS A 21 15.82 -6.60 3.21
CA LYS A 21 14.72 -7.51 2.93
C LYS A 21 13.36 -6.88 3.22
N VAL A 22 13.20 -6.23 4.37
CA VAL A 22 11.96 -5.54 4.75
C VAL A 22 11.67 -4.37 3.81
N THR A 23 12.70 -3.56 3.50
CA THR A 23 12.56 -2.44 2.57
C THR A 23 12.11 -2.91 1.19
N LYS A 24 12.72 -3.98 0.66
CA LYS A 24 12.34 -4.56 -0.63
C LYS A 24 10.88 -5.05 -0.62
N ALA A 25 10.49 -5.80 0.41
CA ALA A 25 9.13 -6.31 0.55
C ALA A 25 8.10 -5.16 0.63
N HIS A 26 8.42 -4.11 1.37
CA HIS A 26 7.60 -2.90 1.44
C HIS A 26 7.45 -2.23 0.06
N THR A 27 8.56 -1.99 -0.64
CA THR A 27 8.54 -1.39 -1.99
C THR A 27 7.72 -2.22 -2.97
N GLU A 28 7.85 -3.55 -2.92
CA GLU A 28 7.06 -4.47 -3.76
C GLU A 28 5.57 -4.41 -3.42
N ALA A 29 5.21 -4.42 -2.13
CA ALA A 29 3.82 -4.29 -1.69
C ALA A 29 3.18 -2.97 -2.15
N VAL A 30 3.88 -1.84 -1.97
CA VAL A 30 3.41 -0.52 -2.42
C VAL A 30 3.27 -0.49 -3.95
N ARG A 31 4.20 -1.10 -4.70
CA ARG A 31 4.09 -1.22 -6.16
C ARG A 31 2.85 -2.00 -6.57
N HIS A 32 2.56 -3.11 -5.90
CA HIS A 32 1.37 -3.92 -6.17
C HIS A 32 0.08 -3.16 -5.86
N TRP A 33 0.04 -2.43 -4.74
CA TRP A 33 -1.09 -1.56 -4.39
C TRP A 33 -1.37 -0.55 -5.49
N ARG A 34 -0.36 0.23 -5.91
CA ARG A 34 -0.50 1.23 -6.99
C ARG A 34 -0.98 0.61 -8.30
N LYS A 35 -0.42 -0.54 -8.67
CA LYS A 35 -0.80 -1.25 -9.91
C LYS A 35 -2.27 -1.69 -9.84
N ARG A 36 -2.70 -2.29 -8.73
CA ARG A 36 -4.07 -2.77 -8.54
C ARG A 36 -5.07 -1.61 -8.52
N LYS A 37 -4.80 -0.56 -7.75
CA LYS A 37 -5.65 0.65 -7.69
C LYS A 37 -5.86 1.25 -9.08
N ARG A 38 -4.78 1.38 -9.89
CA ARG A 38 -4.89 1.86 -11.27
C ARG A 38 -5.77 0.96 -12.13
N MET A 39 -5.47 -0.35 -12.19
CA MET A 39 -6.24 -1.28 -13.02
C MET A 39 -7.74 -1.30 -12.64
N THR A 40 -8.06 -1.32 -11.35
CA THR A 40 -9.45 -1.28 -10.89
C THR A 40 -10.11 0.05 -11.25
N THR A 41 -9.39 1.17 -11.16
CA THR A 41 -9.90 2.49 -11.58
C THR A 41 -10.18 2.53 -13.07
N ASP A 42 -9.31 1.96 -13.90
CA ASP A 42 -9.50 1.88 -15.35
C ASP A 42 -10.76 1.07 -15.69
N ILE A 43 -10.95 -0.07 -15.02
CA ILE A 43 -12.15 -0.91 -15.17
C ILE A 43 -13.42 -0.15 -14.76
N VAL A 44 -13.40 0.50 -13.60
CA VAL A 44 -14.52 1.31 -13.10
C VAL A 44 -14.87 2.42 -14.10
N ASN A 45 -13.87 3.11 -14.64
CA ASN A 45 -14.10 4.19 -15.59
C ASN A 45 -14.74 3.67 -16.88
N ALA A 46 -14.26 2.53 -17.40
CA ALA A 46 -14.87 1.89 -18.58
C ALA A 46 -16.34 1.48 -18.34
N ILE A 47 -16.67 1.00 -17.14
CA ILE A 47 -18.07 0.70 -16.76
C ILE A 47 -18.90 2.00 -16.71
N LEU A 48 -18.34 3.07 -16.15
CA LEU A 48 -19.04 4.34 -15.98
C LEU A 48 -19.41 5.03 -17.30
N GLU A 49 -18.72 4.73 -18.40
CA GLU A 49 -19.06 5.25 -19.73
C GLU A 49 -20.49 4.89 -20.17
N GLY A 50 -21.00 3.73 -19.73
CA GLY A 50 -22.36 3.25 -20.05
C GLY A 50 -23.30 3.19 -18.84
N TYR A 51 -22.86 3.62 -17.66
CA TYR A 51 -23.62 3.43 -16.43
C TYR A 51 -24.58 4.60 -16.19
N PRO A 52 -25.89 4.36 -15.96
CA PRO A 52 -26.90 5.42 -15.91
C PRO A 52 -26.91 6.22 -14.59
N LYS A 53 -26.09 5.84 -13.60
CA LYS A 53 -26.05 6.43 -12.25
C LYS A 53 -24.66 6.98 -11.92
N SER A 54 -24.52 7.61 -10.76
CA SER A 54 -23.24 8.17 -10.32
C SER A 54 -22.21 7.09 -9.95
N LYS A 55 -20.92 7.46 -9.98
CA LYS A 55 -19.82 6.61 -9.49
C LYS A 55 -20.00 6.15 -8.04
N LYS A 56 -20.52 7.02 -7.18
CA LYS A 56 -20.78 6.67 -5.77
C LYS A 56 -21.82 5.54 -5.66
N GLN A 57 -22.90 5.63 -6.44
CA GLN A 57 -23.92 4.58 -6.48
C GLN A 57 -23.38 3.27 -7.04
N LEU A 58 -22.55 3.33 -8.10
CA LEU A 58 -21.87 2.14 -8.60
C LEU A 58 -21.03 1.47 -7.51
N PHE A 59 -20.28 2.26 -6.73
CA PHE A 59 -19.42 1.75 -5.67
C PHE A 59 -20.23 1.11 -4.54
N GLU A 60 -21.32 1.74 -4.13
CA GLU A 60 -22.23 1.20 -3.13
C GLU A 60 -22.92 -0.10 -3.60
N GLU A 61 -23.39 -0.14 -4.85
CA GLU A 61 -24.04 -1.32 -5.43
C GLU A 61 -23.09 -2.51 -5.58
N VAL A 62 -21.84 -2.27 -5.97
CA VAL A 62 -20.82 -3.32 -6.17
C VAL A 62 -20.08 -3.67 -4.87
N GLY A 63 -20.16 -2.82 -3.84
CA GLY A 63 -19.41 -2.96 -2.59
C GLY A 63 -17.93 -2.60 -2.75
N ILE A 64 -17.62 -1.57 -3.54
CA ILE A 64 -16.26 -1.03 -3.67
C ILE A 64 -16.02 -0.02 -2.56
N GLU A 65 -15.00 -0.29 -1.75
CA GLU A 65 -14.51 0.63 -0.75
C GLU A 65 -13.17 1.24 -1.20
N THR A 66 -12.93 2.50 -0.89
CA THR A 66 -11.73 3.23 -1.31
C THR A 66 -10.78 3.44 -0.15
N ASP A 67 -9.50 3.66 -0.46
CA ASP A 67 -8.50 3.98 0.58
C ASP A 67 -8.91 5.26 1.34
N GLU A 68 -9.51 6.21 0.62
CA GLU A 68 -9.99 7.48 1.13
C GLU A 68 -11.14 7.32 2.15
N ASP A 69 -12.03 6.34 1.98
CA ASP A 69 -13.12 6.03 2.92
C ASP A 69 -12.57 5.61 4.30
N TYR A 70 -11.36 5.06 4.34
CA TYR A 70 -10.67 4.63 5.54
C TYR A 70 -9.52 5.55 5.98
N GLY A 71 -9.38 6.72 5.34
CA GLY A 71 -8.30 7.67 5.66
C GLY A 71 -6.89 7.15 5.35
N VAL A 72 -6.79 6.18 4.43
CA VAL A 72 -5.54 5.54 4.04
C VAL A 72 -4.97 6.24 2.80
N SER A 73 -3.67 6.52 2.82
CA SER A 73 -2.94 7.02 1.66
C SER A 73 -1.83 6.05 1.26
N VAL A 74 -1.65 5.87 -0.05
CA VAL A 74 -0.55 5.05 -0.56
C VAL A 74 0.76 5.71 -0.13
N PRO A 75 1.66 5.00 0.56
CA PRO A 75 2.96 5.55 0.95
C PRO A 75 3.73 6.07 -0.28
N SER A 76 4.43 7.20 -0.14
CA SER A 76 5.27 7.79 -1.20
C SER A 76 6.45 6.90 -1.58
#